data_AF-A0AAW9RN92-F1
#
_entry.id   AF-A0AAW9RN92-F1
#
_cell.length_a   1.000
_cell.length_b   1.000
_cell.length_c   1.000
_cell.angle_alpha   90.00
_cell.angle_beta   90.00
_cell.angle_gamma   90.00
#
_symmetry.space_group_name_H-M   'P 1'
#
loop_
_entity.id
_entity.type
_entity.pdbx_description
1 polymer ?
#
loop_
_entity_poly.entity_id
_entity_poly.type
_entity_poly.pdbx_seq_one_letter_code
_entity_poly.pdbx_strand_id
1 'polypeptide(L)'
;MHRVPGHRFGGTHTDEKLAILSNYMRAYTTALKNQGFALAYVDAFAGSGDRVETKPALPLFDGDDEPKIITVPGSARLALATQPPFEVLVLVETDATRRKELDRLKTEWPDRKIVVHPQDANATVRQLCTGLPWRGSSTLPGGMRCLMFLDPYGMEVDWPTVQAIADTDAIDLWYFFPLMGLYRQASLEMPRIDAVKQRRLDAVLGTNDWRNQWYGTPYGPTTLFADPATSVRTADVNAIEKYVGDRLRSTFKGPVLPPRRIHNARGSPLASLFFAVANPNPKAGALAKRMAGHILNSGSSSHTLSR
;
A
#
# COMPACT_ATOMS: atom_id res chain seq x y z
N MET A 1 27.02 -32.77 -24.04
CA MET A 1 26.04 -31.67 -23.98
C MET A 1 25.48 -31.60 -22.57
N HIS A 2 26.11 -30.79 -21.70
CA HIS A 2 25.65 -30.60 -20.33
C HIS A 2 24.57 -29.52 -20.28
N ARG A 3 23.41 -29.89 -19.72
CA ARG A 3 22.37 -28.94 -19.29
C ARG A 3 22.87 -28.25 -18.03
N VAL A 4 23.00 -26.93 -18.08
CA VAL A 4 23.21 -26.10 -16.90
C VAL A 4 21.87 -26.00 -16.15
N PRO A 5 21.79 -26.39 -14.87
CA PRO A 5 20.60 -26.16 -14.06
C PRO A 5 20.48 -24.67 -13.74
N GLY A 6 19.32 -24.08 -13.99
CA GLY A 6 19.04 -22.70 -13.62
C GLY A 6 19.07 -22.52 -12.11
N HIS A 7 20.07 -21.79 -11.61
CA HIS A 7 20.17 -21.35 -10.22
C HIS A 7 19.05 -20.34 -9.91
N ARG A 8 18.18 -20.67 -8.95
CA ARG A 8 17.23 -19.76 -8.30
C ARG A 8 17.77 -19.43 -6.90
N PHE A 9 18.38 -18.26 -6.71
CA PHE A 9 18.66 -17.74 -5.36
C PHE A 9 18.61 -16.20 -5.28
N GLY A 10 17.80 -15.70 -4.35
CA GLY A 10 17.95 -14.40 -3.68
C GLY A 10 16.81 -13.37 -3.86
N GLY A 11 15.85 -13.32 -2.92
CA GLY A 11 14.96 -12.14 -2.73
C GLY A 11 13.44 -12.38 -2.56
N THR A 12 12.96 -13.49 -1.99
CA THR A 12 11.58 -13.97 -2.23
C THR A 12 10.40 -13.22 -1.59
N HIS A 13 10.57 -12.12 -0.85
CA HIS A 13 9.43 -11.43 -0.21
C HIS A 13 9.35 -9.90 -0.40
N THR A 14 10.47 -9.22 -0.68
CA THR A 14 10.49 -7.74 -0.78
C THR A 14 10.04 -7.22 -2.16
N ASP A 15 10.06 -8.09 -3.17
CA ASP A 15 9.70 -7.79 -4.57
C ASP A 15 8.19 -7.90 -4.87
N GLU A 16 7.42 -8.58 -4.03
CA GLU A 16 6.04 -8.93 -4.38
C GLU A 16 5.13 -7.70 -4.52
N LYS A 17 5.19 -6.76 -3.56
CA LYS A 17 4.33 -5.55 -3.60
C LYS A 17 4.67 -4.64 -4.79
N LEU A 18 5.96 -4.46 -5.07
CA LEU A 18 6.44 -3.59 -6.14
C LEU A 18 6.21 -4.22 -7.52
N ALA A 19 6.31 -5.55 -7.63
CA ALA A 19 5.92 -6.28 -8.82
C ALA A 19 4.42 -6.15 -9.11
N ILE A 20 3.57 -6.30 -8.08
CA ILE A 20 2.12 -6.08 -8.20
C ILE A 20 1.84 -4.65 -8.69
N LEU A 21 2.45 -3.66 -8.02
CA LEU A 21 2.26 -2.25 -8.36
C LEU A 21 2.73 -1.93 -9.79
N SER A 22 3.92 -2.38 -10.19
CA SER A 22 4.49 -2.17 -11.53
C SER A 22 3.63 -2.81 -12.62
N ASN A 23 3.16 -4.04 -12.41
CA ASN A 23 2.27 -4.71 -13.35
C ASN A 23 0.93 -3.96 -13.47
N TYR A 24 0.41 -3.45 -12.35
CA TYR A 24 -0.84 -2.69 -12.36
C TYR A 24 -0.68 -1.34 -13.06
N MET A 25 0.42 -0.61 -12.79
CA MET A 25 0.76 0.64 -13.48
C MET A 25 0.72 0.47 -15.00
N ARG A 26 1.38 -0.56 -15.52
CA ARG A 26 1.39 -0.86 -16.96
C ARG A 26 0.01 -1.17 -17.51
N ALA A 27 -0.77 -2.00 -16.82
CA ALA A 27 -2.12 -2.35 -17.22
C ALA A 27 -3.03 -1.12 -17.23
N TYR A 28 -2.95 -0.30 -16.18
CA TYR A 28 -3.73 0.91 -15.98
C TYR A 28 -3.47 1.95 -17.07
N THR A 29 -2.21 2.32 -17.32
CA THR A 29 -1.89 3.32 -18.35
C THR A 29 -2.21 2.81 -19.75
N THR A 30 -1.99 1.52 -20.02
CA THR A 30 -2.36 0.90 -21.31
C THR A 30 -3.87 0.93 -21.55
N ALA A 31 -4.68 0.64 -20.52
CA ALA A 31 -6.13 0.59 -20.66
C ALA A 31 -6.77 1.98 -20.83
N LEU A 32 -6.16 3.02 -20.23
CA LEU A 32 -6.71 4.37 -20.24
C LEU A 32 -6.12 5.30 -21.31
N LYS A 33 -5.03 4.93 -21.99
CA LYS A 33 -4.30 5.80 -22.95
C LYS A 33 -5.17 6.46 -24.03
N ASN A 34 -6.25 5.81 -24.46
CA ASN A 34 -7.14 6.30 -25.54
C ASN A 34 -8.48 6.84 -25.02
N GLN A 35 -8.62 7.05 -23.71
CA GLN A 35 -9.87 7.48 -23.08
C GLN A 35 -9.97 9.00 -22.86
N GLY A 36 -8.91 9.75 -23.20
CA GLY A 36 -8.89 11.22 -23.07
C GLY A 36 -8.70 11.74 -21.64
N PHE A 37 -8.28 10.89 -20.70
CA PHE A 37 -7.96 11.27 -19.32
C PHE A 37 -6.50 11.69 -19.20
N ALA A 38 -6.23 12.70 -18.37
CA ALA A 38 -4.87 12.92 -17.87
C ALA A 38 -4.55 11.92 -16.77
N LEU A 39 -3.47 11.15 -16.95
CA LEU A 39 -3.08 10.09 -16.02
C LEU A 39 -2.04 10.57 -15.01
N ALA A 40 -2.40 10.50 -13.73
CA ALA A 40 -1.50 10.82 -12.62
C ALA A 40 -1.10 9.58 -11.83
N TYR A 41 0.15 9.56 -11.35
CA TYR A 41 0.57 8.66 -10.28
C TYR A 41 0.87 9.49 -9.03
N VAL A 42 0.32 9.08 -7.89
CA VAL A 42 0.59 9.73 -6.60
C VAL A 42 1.20 8.71 -5.65
N ASP A 43 2.39 9.02 -5.15
CA ASP A 43 3.03 8.29 -4.06
C ASP A 43 3.02 9.15 -2.81
N ALA A 44 2.16 8.80 -1.85
CA ALA A 44 2.00 9.60 -0.63
C ALA A 44 3.13 9.38 0.39
N PHE A 45 3.98 8.37 0.17
CA PHE A 45 5.09 7.99 1.05
C PHE A 45 6.31 7.63 0.18
N ALA A 46 6.75 8.57 -0.66
CA ALA A 46 7.68 8.30 -1.75
C ALA A 46 9.09 7.91 -1.30
N GLY A 47 9.49 8.24 -0.06
CA GLY A 47 10.82 7.97 0.43
C GLY A 47 11.89 8.71 -0.40
N SER A 48 13.04 8.07 -0.57
CA SER A 48 14.13 8.52 -1.45
C SER A 48 13.90 8.20 -2.93
N GLY A 49 12.82 7.51 -3.29
CA GLY A 49 12.60 6.99 -4.66
C GLY A 49 13.39 5.72 -4.99
N ASP A 50 14.38 5.38 -4.17
CA ASP A 50 15.17 4.15 -4.18
C ASP A 50 15.11 3.43 -2.83
N ARG A 51 15.29 2.11 -2.85
CA ARG A 51 15.48 1.27 -1.65
C ARG A 51 16.89 0.72 -1.61
N VAL A 52 17.49 0.76 -0.43
CA VAL A 52 18.78 0.13 -0.16
C VAL A 52 18.51 -1.26 0.44
N GLU A 53 18.86 -2.31 -0.29
CA GLU A 53 18.83 -3.69 0.20
C GLU A 53 20.23 -4.14 0.60
N THR A 54 20.37 -4.71 1.78
CA THR A 54 21.59 -5.42 2.18
C THR A 54 21.40 -6.90 1.91
N LYS A 55 22.04 -7.44 0.87
CA LYS A 55 22.05 -8.89 0.65
C LYS A 55 23.13 -9.51 1.55
N PRO A 56 22.76 -10.48 2.43
CA PRO A 56 23.76 -11.21 3.19
C PRO A 56 24.71 -11.93 2.24
N ALA A 57 26.00 -11.92 2.54
CA ALA A 57 26.99 -12.72 1.82
C ALA A 57 26.60 -14.20 1.95
N LEU A 58 26.50 -14.91 0.83
CA LEU A 58 26.35 -16.36 0.82
C LEU A 58 27.77 -16.96 0.92
N PRO A 59 28.09 -17.74 1.97
CA PRO A 59 29.41 -18.34 2.12
C PRO A 59 29.49 -19.52 1.16
N LEU A 60 29.86 -19.26 -0.09
CA LEU A 60 29.95 -20.30 -1.10
C LEU A 60 31.34 -20.40 -1.74
N PHE A 61 32.18 -19.37 -1.68
CA PHE A 61 33.57 -19.44 -2.13
C PHE A 61 34.43 -18.47 -1.32
N ASP A 62 35.59 -18.94 -0.84
CA ASP A 62 36.57 -18.13 -0.11
C ASP A 62 36.93 -16.85 -0.89
N GLY A 63 36.45 -15.70 -0.42
CA GLY A 63 36.79 -14.38 -0.98
C GLY A 63 35.81 -13.27 -0.56
N ASP A 64 36.27 -12.39 0.35
CA ASP A 64 35.62 -11.18 0.88
C ASP A 64 34.10 -11.23 1.13
N ASP A 65 33.76 -11.69 2.34
CA ASP A 65 32.42 -11.74 2.94
C ASP A 65 31.92 -10.34 3.37
N GLU A 66 31.80 -9.41 2.43
CA GLU A 66 31.13 -8.12 2.67
C GLU A 66 29.66 -8.18 2.19
N PRO A 67 28.68 -7.82 3.05
CA PRO A 67 27.28 -7.77 2.65
C PRO A 67 27.08 -6.78 1.48
N LYS A 68 26.57 -7.27 0.36
CA LYS A 68 26.37 -6.43 -0.83
C LYS A 68 25.16 -5.54 -0.63
N ILE A 69 25.42 -4.23 -0.55
CA ILE A 69 24.40 -3.19 -0.60
C ILE A 69 23.96 -3.02 -2.07
N ILE A 70 22.70 -3.33 -2.37
CA ILE A 70 22.10 -3.20 -3.69
C ILE A 70 20.99 -2.15 -3.62
N THR A 71 21.05 -1.17 -4.51
CA THR A 71 19.96 -0.21 -4.69
C THR A 71 18.91 -0.81 -5.61
N VAL A 72 17.67 -0.93 -5.12
CA VAL A 72 16.52 -1.42 -5.87
C VAL A 72 15.57 -0.25 -6.15
N PRO A 73 15.04 -0.10 -7.38
CA PRO A 73 14.10 0.96 -7.72
C PRO A 73 12.88 0.96 -6.79
N GLY A 74 12.59 2.11 -6.18
CA GLY A 74 11.37 2.33 -5.42
C GLY A 74 10.14 2.52 -6.34
N SER A 75 8.98 2.66 -5.71
CA SER A 75 7.69 2.90 -6.36
C SER A 75 7.70 4.12 -7.29
N ALA A 76 8.38 5.21 -6.91
CA ALA A 76 8.55 6.40 -7.74
C ALA A 76 9.28 6.12 -9.06
N ARG A 77 10.42 5.41 -9.02
CA ARG A 77 11.16 5.03 -10.23
C ARG A 77 10.39 4.06 -11.11
N LEU A 78 9.63 3.13 -10.52
CA LEU A 78 8.75 2.22 -11.28
C LEU A 78 7.66 2.99 -12.04
N ALA A 79 7.06 4.01 -11.40
CA ALA A 79 6.10 4.88 -12.06
C ALA A 79 6.73 5.69 -13.21
N LEU A 80 7.96 6.17 -13.03
CA LEU A 80 8.73 6.85 -14.08
C LEU A 80 9.04 5.89 -15.24
N ALA A 81 9.44 4.64 -14.97
CA ALA A 81 9.76 3.68 -16.01
C ALA A 81 8.52 3.08 -16.73
N THR A 82 7.30 3.34 -16.24
CA THR A 82 6.07 2.76 -16.80
C THR A 82 5.81 3.25 -18.23
N GLN A 83 5.42 2.30 -19.10
CA GLN A 83 5.06 2.55 -20.50
C GLN A 83 3.69 1.89 -20.82
N PRO A 84 2.70 2.63 -21.36
CA PRO A 84 2.69 4.08 -21.59
C PRO A 84 2.89 4.91 -20.31
N PRO A 85 3.46 6.13 -20.38
CA PRO A 85 3.80 6.91 -19.19
C PRO A 85 2.58 7.55 -18.52
N PHE A 86 2.70 7.81 -17.22
CA PHE A 86 1.86 8.82 -16.55
C PHE A 86 2.28 10.22 -17.00
N GLU A 87 1.30 11.12 -17.14
CA GLU A 87 1.51 12.52 -17.51
C GLU A 87 2.07 13.34 -16.36
N VAL A 88 1.69 13.02 -15.12
CA VAL A 88 2.21 13.67 -13.91
C VAL A 88 2.47 12.66 -12.82
N LEU A 89 3.61 12.81 -12.15
CA LEU A 89 3.95 12.07 -10.94
C LEU A 89 4.00 13.05 -9.78
N VAL A 90 3.31 12.70 -8.70
CA VAL A 90 3.26 13.48 -7.46
C VAL A 90 3.86 12.64 -6.35
N LEU A 91 4.95 13.11 -5.77
CA LEU A 91 5.73 12.39 -4.76
C LEU A 91 5.73 13.20 -3.46
N VAL A 92 5.26 12.59 -2.37
CA VAL A 92 5.14 13.26 -1.06
C VAL A 92 6.21 12.73 -0.11
N GLU A 93 7.01 13.62 0.47
CA GLU A 93 8.08 13.28 1.42
C GLU A 93 8.46 14.47 2.32
N THR A 94 8.42 14.29 3.63
CA THR A 94 8.68 15.34 4.64
C THR A 94 10.14 15.45 5.07
N ASP A 95 10.96 14.43 4.81
CA ASP A 95 12.40 14.47 5.08
C ASP A 95 13.18 15.18 3.97
N ALA A 96 13.98 16.18 4.37
CA ALA A 96 14.73 17.00 3.43
C ALA A 96 15.82 16.24 2.68
N THR A 97 16.40 15.20 3.29
CA THR A 97 17.45 14.39 2.67
C THR A 97 16.86 13.50 1.59
N ARG A 98 15.78 12.78 1.91
CA ARG A 98 15.07 11.94 0.93
C ARG A 98 14.47 12.75 -0.21
N ARG A 99 13.95 13.95 0.05
CA ARG A 99 13.49 14.86 -1.01
C ARG A 99 14.59 15.27 -1.98
N LYS A 100 15.82 15.51 -1.52
CA LYS A 100 16.93 15.83 -2.43
C LYS A 100 17.16 14.72 -3.45
N GLU A 101 16.98 13.46 -3.04
CA GLU A 101 17.03 12.31 -3.97
C GLU A 101 15.85 12.33 -4.95
N LEU A 102 14.64 12.65 -4.50
CA LEU A 102 13.49 12.83 -5.41
C LEU A 102 13.67 13.99 -6.39
N ASP A 103 14.34 15.07 -5.99
CA ASP A 103 14.66 16.18 -6.88
C ASP A 103 15.72 15.79 -7.92
N ARG A 104 16.64 14.87 -7.61
CA ARG A 104 17.57 14.31 -8.62
C ARG A 104 16.82 13.56 -9.72
N LEU A 105 15.70 12.92 -9.42
CA LEU A 105 14.86 12.26 -10.44
C LEU A 105 14.36 13.22 -11.52
N LYS A 106 14.15 14.52 -11.19
CA LYS A 106 13.77 15.53 -12.18
C LYS A 106 14.88 15.76 -13.22
N THR A 107 16.14 15.73 -12.77
CA THR A 107 17.30 15.87 -13.64
C THR A 107 17.54 14.60 -14.47
N GLU A 108 17.30 13.43 -13.89
CA GLU A 108 17.44 12.15 -14.58
C GLU A 108 16.34 11.91 -15.63
N TRP A 109 15.14 12.48 -15.42
CA TRP A 109 13.97 12.32 -16.28
C TRP A 109 13.41 13.69 -16.71
N PRO A 110 14.14 14.48 -17.52
CA PRO A 110 13.77 15.85 -17.86
C PRO A 110 12.44 15.94 -18.62
N ASP A 111 12.09 14.89 -19.38
CA ASP A 111 10.84 14.82 -20.15
C ASP A 111 9.62 14.42 -19.31
N ARG A 112 9.79 14.17 -18.00
CA ARG A 112 8.72 13.73 -17.09
C ARG A 112 8.33 14.82 -16.12
N LYS A 113 7.03 15.07 -15.99
CA LYS A 113 6.49 16.03 -15.04
C LYS A 113 6.43 15.43 -13.63
N ILE A 114 7.42 15.76 -12.81
CA ILE A 114 7.53 15.30 -11.41
C ILE A 114 7.27 16.48 -10.47
N VAL A 115 6.31 16.31 -9.57
CA VAL A 115 5.97 17.28 -8.52
C VAL A 115 6.31 16.66 -7.17
N VAL A 116 7.13 17.35 -6.38
CA VAL A 116 7.54 16.89 -5.04
C VAL A 116 6.89 17.78 -3.99
N HIS A 117 6.17 17.19 -3.04
CA HIS A 117 5.51 17.90 -1.94
C HIS A 117 6.22 17.65 -0.60
N PRO A 118 6.70 18.70 0.09
CA PRO A 118 7.39 18.59 1.37
C PRO A 118 6.47 18.48 2.60
N GLN A 119 5.16 18.43 2.42
CA GLN A 119 4.17 18.44 3.51
C GLN A 119 3.75 17.04 3.97
N ASP A 120 3.01 16.98 5.08
CA ASP A 120 2.36 15.78 5.58
C ASP A 120 1.52 15.09 4.50
N ALA A 121 1.57 13.75 4.49
CA ALA A 121 0.88 12.92 3.51
C ALA A 121 -0.65 13.09 3.57
N ASN A 122 -1.24 13.13 4.76
CA ASN A 122 -2.68 13.28 4.92
C ASN A 122 -3.16 14.64 4.42
N ALA A 123 -2.47 15.72 4.79
CA ALA A 123 -2.79 17.06 4.32
C ALA A 123 -2.67 17.17 2.80
N THR A 124 -1.56 16.67 2.23
CA THR A 124 -1.29 16.74 0.79
C THR A 124 -2.32 15.94 -0.01
N VAL A 125 -2.59 14.69 0.39
CA VAL A 125 -3.56 13.83 -0.31
C VAL A 125 -4.96 14.46 -0.28
N ARG A 126 -5.41 14.98 0.87
CA ARG A 126 -6.71 15.66 0.96
C ARG A 126 -6.77 16.90 0.05
N GLN A 127 -5.71 17.70 0.02
CA GLN A 127 -5.62 18.86 -0.87
C GLN A 127 -5.69 18.46 -2.35
N LEU A 128 -4.99 17.40 -2.76
CA LEU A 128 -5.03 16.88 -4.13
C LEU A 128 -6.44 16.37 -4.48
N CYS A 129 -7.09 15.67 -3.56
CA CYS A 129 -8.45 15.13 -3.76
C CYS A 129 -9.47 16.26 -4.00
N THR A 130 -9.33 17.42 -3.37
CA THR A 130 -10.24 18.55 -3.56
C THR A 130 -9.81 19.54 -4.66
N GLY A 131 -8.51 19.62 -4.96
CA GLY A 131 -7.94 20.69 -5.79
C GLY A 131 -7.76 20.36 -7.27
N LEU A 132 -7.87 19.09 -7.67
CA LEU A 132 -7.62 18.66 -9.05
C LEU A 132 -8.92 18.44 -9.85
N PRO A 133 -8.89 18.65 -11.19
CA PRO A 133 -10.06 18.51 -12.05
C PRO A 133 -10.39 17.04 -12.37
N TRP A 134 -10.74 16.23 -11.36
CA TRP A 134 -11.08 14.82 -11.49
C TRP A 134 -12.24 14.54 -12.46
N ARG A 135 -13.21 15.46 -12.48
CA ARG A 135 -14.41 15.40 -13.34
C ARG A 135 -14.30 16.25 -14.61
N GLY A 136 -13.11 16.77 -14.90
CA GLY A 136 -12.86 17.64 -16.03
C GLY A 136 -12.91 19.12 -15.73
N SER A 137 -12.43 19.90 -16.68
CA SER A 137 -12.46 21.36 -16.70
C SER A 137 -12.59 21.82 -18.16
N SER A 138 -12.71 23.13 -18.38
CA SER A 138 -12.66 23.71 -19.74
C SER A 138 -11.37 23.38 -20.49
N THR A 139 -10.25 23.24 -19.78
CA THR A 139 -8.92 22.94 -20.34
C THR A 139 -8.58 21.45 -20.35
N LEU A 140 -9.30 20.63 -19.58
CA LEU A 140 -9.15 19.18 -19.56
C LEU A 140 -10.55 18.52 -19.51
N PRO A 141 -11.29 18.45 -20.63
CA PRO A 141 -12.68 17.98 -20.62
C PRO A 141 -12.84 16.54 -20.13
N GLY A 142 -11.86 15.66 -20.41
CA GLY A 142 -11.87 14.29 -19.91
C GLY A 142 -11.62 14.17 -18.40
N GLY A 143 -10.99 15.17 -17.79
CA GLY A 143 -10.57 15.14 -16.40
C GLY A 143 -9.39 14.24 -16.12
N MET A 144 -9.10 14.07 -14.84
CA MET A 144 -7.95 13.30 -14.36
C MET A 144 -8.36 11.91 -13.87
N ARG A 145 -7.49 10.94 -14.09
CA ARG A 145 -7.54 9.62 -13.45
C ARG A 145 -6.21 9.36 -12.78
N CYS A 146 -6.25 8.81 -11.58
CA CYS A 146 -5.05 8.63 -10.79
C CYS A 146 -4.93 7.21 -10.25
N LEU A 147 -3.70 6.69 -10.28
CA LEU A 147 -3.27 5.57 -9.47
C LEU A 147 -2.56 6.13 -8.24
N MET A 148 -3.10 5.87 -7.05
CA MET A 148 -2.53 6.34 -5.79
C MET A 148 -1.97 5.16 -4.99
N PHE A 149 -0.76 5.35 -4.45
CA PHE A 149 -0.11 4.40 -3.56
C PHE A 149 0.06 4.99 -2.16
N LEU A 150 -0.49 4.30 -1.17
CA LEU A 150 -0.30 4.59 0.25
C LEU A 150 0.57 3.48 0.86
N ASP A 151 1.80 3.81 1.23
CA ASP A 151 2.78 2.89 1.82
C ASP A 151 3.37 3.47 3.12
N PRO A 152 2.53 3.71 4.15
CA PRO A 152 3.04 4.25 5.39
C PRO A 152 3.94 3.24 6.10
N TYR A 153 4.91 3.73 6.85
CA TYR A 153 5.75 2.87 7.69
C TYR A 153 4.95 2.34 8.90
N GLY A 154 3.99 3.14 9.37
CA GLY A 154 3.12 2.78 10.49
C GLY A 154 1.70 3.29 10.33
N MET A 155 1.04 3.44 11.46
CA MET A 155 -0.31 3.99 11.55
C MET A 155 -0.26 5.50 11.26
N GLU A 156 0.02 5.92 10.03
CA GLU A 156 0.21 7.34 9.70
C GLU A 156 -0.94 7.91 8.86
N VAL A 157 -1.65 7.06 8.12
CA VAL A 157 -2.81 7.46 7.32
C VAL A 157 -4.04 7.52 8.20
N ASP A 158 -4.69 8.69 8.21
CA ASP A 158 -5.98 8.89 8.87
C ASP A 158 -7.12 8.50 7.92
N TRP A 159 -8.20 7.94 8.46
CA TRP A 159 -9.35 7.51 7.68
C TRP A 159 -10.00 8.62 6.84
N PRO A 160 -10.08 9.90 7.30
CA PRO A 160 -10.54 11.00 6.45
C PRO A 160 -9.75 11.18 5.16
N THR A 161 -8.47 10.78 5.14
CA THR A 161 -7.66 10.77 3.91
C THR A 161 -8.14 9.68 2.95
N VAL A 162 -8.45 8.50 3.47
CA VAL A 162 -9.03 7.39 2.68
C VAL A 162 -10.41 7.76 2.13
N GLN A 163 -11.23 8.45 2.93
CA GLN A 163 -12.53 8.97 2.50
C GLN A 163 -12.39 10.00 1.38
N ALA A 164 -11.48 10.97 1.53
CA ALA A 164 -11.23 11.98 0.51
C ALA A 164 -10.82 11.36 -0.83
N ILE A 165 -10.03 10.28 -0.82
CA ILE A 165 -9.68 9.51 -2.02
C ILE A 165 -10.92 8.89 -2.66
N ALA A 166 -11.77 8.22 -1.86
CA ALA A 166 -12.99 7.59 -2.33
C ALA A 166 -13.98 8.60 -2.94
N ASP A 167 -14.08 9.80 -2.38
CA ASP A 167 -15.00 10.84 -2.83
C ASP A 167 -14.64 11.45 -4.20
N THR A 168 -13.42 11.24 -4.67
CA THR A 168 -12.99 11.72 -6.01
C THR A 168 -13.70 11.01 -7.16
N ASP A 169 -14.22 9.80 -6.95
CA ASP A 169 -14.72 8.88 -7.98
C ASP A 169 -13.72 8.62 -9.14
N ALA A 170 -12.43 8.96 -8.98
CA ALA A 170 -11.45 8.99 -10.07
C ALA A 170 -10.12 8.29 -9.76
N ILE A 171 -9.91 7.88 -8.50
CA ILE A 171 -8.67 7.29 -8.02
C ILE A 171 -8.82 5.77 -7.84
N ASP A 172 -7.86 5.03 -8.40
CA ASP A 172 -7.57 3.65 -8.02
C ASP A 172 -6.51 3.66 -6.91
N LEU A 173 -6.84 3.08 -5.76
CA LEU A 173 -6.01 3.08 -4.56
C LEU A 173 -5.37 1.71 -4.34
N TRP A 174 -4.04 1.70 -4.25
CA TRP A 174 -3.27 0.64 -3.59
C TRP A 174 -2.86 1.11 -2.20
N TYR A 175 -3.26 0.37 -1.16
CA TYR A 175 -2.95 0.70 0.22
C TYR A 175 -2.22 -0.45 0.91
N PHE A 176 -0.93 -0.27 1.18
CA PHE A 176 -0.11 -1.17 1.98
C PHE A 176 -0.36 -0.94 3.46
N PHE A 177 -1.41 -1.57 3.98
CA PHE A 177 -1.87 -1.36 5.34
C PHE A 177 -0.98 -2.09 6.36
N PRO A 178 -0.44 -1.40 7.39
CA PRO A 178 0.48 -1.98 8.36
C PRO A 178 -0.25 -2.83 9.42
N LEU A 179 -0.78 -3.97 8.99
CA LEU A 179 -1.63 -4.86 9.79
C LEU A 179 -0.98 -5.26 11.12
N MET A 180 0.31 -5.59 11.13
CA MET A 180 1.00 -5.92 12.38
C MET A 180 1.24 -4.73 13.29
N GLY A 181 1.45 -3.55 12.71
CA GLY A 181 1.53 -2.30 13.49
C GLY A 181 0.23 -2.08 14.25
N LEU A 182 -0.91 -2.22 13.55
CA LEU A 182 -2.25 -2.13 14.12
C LEU A 182 -2.50 -3.22 15.18
N TYR A 183 -2.22 -4.49 14.86
CA TYR A 183 -2.40 -5.61 15.78
C TYR A 183 -1.55 -5.46 17.05
N ARG A 184 -0.32 -4.95 16.97
CA ARG A 184 0.50 -4.72 18.17
C ARG A 184 -0.04 -3.60 19.06
N GLN A 185 -0.65 -2.58 18.46
CA GLN A 185 -1.16 -1.41 19.17
C GLN A 185 -2.53 -1.68 19.81
N ALA A 186 -3.33 -2.56 19.20
CA ALA A 186 -4.46 -3.22 19.83
C ALA A 186 -3.95 -4.26 20.85
N SER A 187 -3.56 -3.83 22.05
CA SER A 187 -3.00 -4.72 23.08
C SER A 187 -3.99 -5.83 23.48
N LEU A 188 -3.51 -6.94 24.03
CA LEU A 188 -4.38 -8.05 24.43
C LEU A 188 -5.46 -7.64 25.44
N GLU A 189 -5.12 -6.74 26.38
CA GLU A 189 -6.02 -6.24 27.41
C GLU A 189 -6.39 -4.78 27.10
N MET A 190 -7.69 -4.45 27.10
CA MET A 190 -8.16 -3.07 26.85
C MET A 190 -7.53 -2.03 27.77
N PRO A 191 -7.36 -2.26 29.09
CA PRO A 191 -6.75 -1.29 29.98
C PRO A 191 -5.29 -0.93 29.64
N ARG A 192 -4.57 -1.78 28.88
CA ARG A 192 -3.18 -1.50 28.44
C ARG A 192 -3.10 -0.56 27.23
N ILE A 193 -4.25 -0.20 26.66
CA ILE A 193 -4.34 0.72 25.53
C ILE A 193 -4.63 2.12 26.09
N ASP A 194 -3.57 2.89 26.29
CA ASP A 194 -3.68 4.28 26.71
C ASP A 194 -4.48 5.15 25.72
N ALA A 195 -4.91 6.32 26.19
CA ALA A 195 -5.74 7.24 25.40
C ALA A 195 -5.04 7.75 24.12
N VAL A 196 -3.71 7.72 24.04
CA VAL A 196 -2.98 8.13 22.84
C VAL A 196 -3.09 7.04 21.77
N LYS A 197 -2.86 5.78 22.14
CA LYS A 197 -3.03 4.62 21.26
C LYS A 197 -4.46 4.49 20.77
N GLN A 198 -5.43 4.65 21.68
CA GLN A 198 -6.85 4.62 21.32
C GLN A 198 -7.19 5.67 20.27
N ARG A 199 -6.78 6.93 20.46
CA ARG A 199 -6.98 8.00 19.47
C ARG A 199 -6.33 7.68 18.13
N ARG A 200 -5.16 7.04 18.12
CA ARG A 200 -4.48 6.65 16.89
C ARG A 200 -5.20 5.51 16.16
N LEU A 201 -5.70 4.51 16.89
CA LEU A 201 -6.56 3.46 16.34
C LEU A 201 -7.85 4.05 15.77
N ASP A 202 -8.47 4.97 16.49
CA ASP A 202 -9.68 5.68 16.04
C ASP A 202 -9.42 6.50 14.78
N ALA A 203 -8.27 7.17 14.69
CA ALA A 203 -7.90 7.96 13.50
C ALA A 203 -7.65 7.07 12.29
N VAL A 204 -6.90 5.97 12.44
CA VAL A 204 -6.60 5.03 11.34
C VAL A 204 -7.84 4.30 10.88
N LEU A 205 -8.73 3.92 11.80
CA LEU A 205 -9.94 3.17 11.47
C LEU A 205 -11.12 4.10 11.20
N GLY A 206 -11.06 5.38 11.53
CA GLY A 206 -12.16 6.33 11.38
C GLY A 206 -13.38 6.04 12.25
N THR A 207 -13.25 5.23 13.31
CA THR A 207 -14.33 4.90 14.23
C THR A 207 -13.77 4.33 15.54
N ASN A 208 -14.61 4.30 16.57
CA ASN A 208 -14.33 3.65 17.84
C ASN A 208 -14.93 2.22 17.97
N ASP A 209 -15.76 1.79 17.02
CA ASP A 209 -16.49 0.49 17.05
C ASP A 209 -15.57 -0.74 17.13
N TRP A 210 -14.31 -0.62 16.69
CA TRP A 210 -13.33 -1.71 16.80
C TRP A 210 -13.17 -2.23 18.24
N ARG A 211 -13.44 -1.38 19.25
CA ARG A 211 -13.42 -1.79 20.66
C ARG A 211 -14.43 -2.91 20.93
N ASN A 212 -15.64 -2.78 20.42
CA ASN A 212 -16.71 -3.76 20.60
C ASN A 212 -16.51 -4.99 19.69
N GLN A 213 -15.96 -4.77 18.49
CA GLN A 213 -15.75 -5.84 17.52
C GLN A 213 -14.56 -6.74 17.88
N TRP A 214 -13.53 -6.19 18.53
CA TRP A 214 -12.28 -6.91 18.77
C TRP A 214 -12.12 -7.41 20.19
N TYR A 215 -12.86 -6.86 21.15
CA TYR A 215 -12.71 -7.19 22.56
C TYR A 215 -14.01 -7.72 23.14
N GLY A 216 -13.86 -8.67 24.04
CA GLY A 216 -14.96 -9.28 24.77
C GLY A 216 -14.50 -9.82 26.10
N THR A 217 -15.44 -10.41 26.84
CA THR A 217 -15.11 -11.14 28.07
C THR A 217 -14.47 -12.47 27.69
N PRO A 218 -13.39 -12.91 28.35
CA PRO A 218 -12.79 -14.21 28.07
C PRO A 218 -13.83 -15.33 28.27
N TYR A 219 -13.99 -16.21 27.28
CA TYR A 219 -14.75 -17.45 27.45
C TYR A 219 -13.85 -18.49 28.13
N GLY A 220 -14.12 -18.81 29.40
CA GLY A 220 -13.41 -19.85 30.14
C GLY A 220 -13.52 -19.66 31.66
N PRO A 221 -13.18 -20.68 32.47
CA PRO A 221 -13.14 -20.53 33.92
C PRO A 221 -12.16 -19.42 34.29
N THR A 222 -12.67 -18.37 34.92
CA THR A 222 -11.86 -17.32 35.56
C THR A 222 -10.83 -18.00 36.44
N THR A 223 -9.55 -17.80 36.13
CA THR A 223 -8.49 -18.20 37.07
C THR A 223 -8.73 -17.44 38.38
N LEU A 224 -8.33 -18.01 39.52
CA LEU A 224 -8.45 -17.38 40.85
C LEU A 224 -7.83 -15.97 40.96
N PHE A 225 -7.06 -15.56 39.94
CA PHE A 225 -6.40 -14.25 39.83
C PHE A 225 -6.84 -13.42 38.61
N ALA A 226 -7.80 -13.92 37.80
CA ALA A 226 -8.34 -13.15 36.69
C ALA A 226 -9.35 -12.14 37.22
N ASP A 227 -9.10 -10.86 36.97
CA ASP A 227 -10.11 -9.82 37.17
C ASP A 227 -11.24 -10.05 36.15
N PRO A 228 -12.46 -10.44 36.59
CA PRO A 228 -13.58 -10.76 35.71
C PRO A 228 -14.02 -9.58 34.82
N ALA A 229 -13.58 -8.36 35.13
CA ALA A 229 -13.93 -7.13 34.41
C ALA A 229 -12.96 -6.78 33.27
N THR A 230 -11.84 -7.49 33.11
CA THR A 230 -10.84 -7.13 32.09
C THR A 230 -11.25 -7.66 30.71
N SER A 231 -11.68 -6.75 29.83
CA SER A 231 -11.95 -7.07 28.44
C SER A 231 -10.67 -7.40 27.67
N VAL A 232 -10.66 -8.55 27.00
CA VAL A 232 -9.52 -9.09 26.24
C VAL A 232 -9.82 -9.14 24.75
N ARG A 233 -8.78 -8.99 23.93
CA ARG A 233 -8.89 -9.06 22.49
C ARG A 233 -9.16 -10.49 22.04
N THR A 234 -10.33 -10.70 21.44
CA THR A 234 -10.75 -11.96 20.82
C THR A 234 -10.47 -11.97 19.31
N ALA A 235 -10.36 -10.81 18.68
CA ALA A 235 -10.03 -10.70 17.26
C ALA A 235 -8.58 -11.11 16.97
N ASP A 236 -8.43 -12.10 16.09
CA ASP A 236 -7.15 -12.47 15.52
C ASP A 236 -6.75 -11.53 14.37
N VAL A 237 -5.58 -11.78 13.79
CA VAL A 237 -5.07 -11.01 12.65
C VAL A 237 -6.03 -11.04 11.45
N ASN A 238 -6.72 -12.15 11.21
CA ASN A 238 -7.65 -12.31 10.09
C ASN A 238 -8.92 -11.47 10.29
N ALA A 239 -9.46 -11.46 11.50
CA ALA A 239 -10.61 -10.65 11.87
C ALA A 239 -10.31 -9.16 11.70
N ILE A 240 -9.13 -8.70 12.11
CA ILE A 240 -8.70 -7.30 11.92
C ILE A 240 -8.52 -6.97 10.42
N GLU A 241 -7.88 -7.84 9.64
CA GLU A 241 -7.72 -7.63 8.19
C GLU A 241 -9.09 -7.56 7.48
N LYS A 242 -10.00 -8.46 7.85
CA LYS A 242 -11.37 -8.47 7.33
C LYS A 242 -12.09 -7.17 7.69
N TYR A 243 -11.98 -6.72 8.94
CA TYR A 243 -12.58 -5.48 9.40
C TYR A 243 -12.10 -4.28 8.58
N VAL A 244 -10.80 -4.14 8.34
CA VAL A 244 -10.25 -3.06 7.49
C VAL A 244 -10.78 -3.18 6.05
N GLY A 245 -10.83 -4.39 5.50
CA GLY A 245 -11.40 -4.64 4.17
C GLY A 245 -12.88 -4.26 4.06
N ASP A 246 -13.69 -4.56 5.07
CA ASP A 246 -15.11 -4.18 5.12
C ASP A 246 -15.27 -2.66 5.23
N ARG A 247 -14.41 -2.00 6.00
CA ARG A 247 -14.40 -0.54 6.08
C ARG A 247 -14.05 0.12 4.75
N LEU A 248 -13.09 -0.43 4.02
CA LEU A 248 -12.80 0.03 2.65
C LEU A 248 -14.03 -0.18 1.74
N ARG A 249 -14.68 -1.35 1.80
CA ARG A 249 -15.90 -1.63 1.02
C ARG A 249 -17.05 -0.68 1.33
N SER A 250 -17.22 -0.26 2.59
CA SER A 250 -18.25 0.70 2.96
C SER A 250 -17.91 2.14 2.54
N THR A 251 -16.64 2.42 2.24
CA THR A 251 -16.16 3.77 1.89
C THR A 251 -16.09 3.99 0.38
N PHE A 252 -15.62 2.99 -0.37
CA PHE A 252 -15.45 3.08 -1.82
C PHE A 252 -16.73 2.64 -2.54
N LYS A 253 -17.18 3.47 -3.49
CA LYS A 253 -18.37 3.16 -4.32
C LYS A 253 -18.06 2.12 -5.41
N GLY A 254 -16.81 2.07 -5.86
CA GLY A 254 -16.32 1.05 -6.76
C GLY A 254 -15.83 -0.21 -6.01
N PRO A 255 -15.26 -1.17 -6.73
CA PRO A 255 -14.87 -2.43 -6.13
C PRO A 255 -13.65 -2.36 -5.21
N VAL A 256 -13.70 -3.16 -4.15
CA VAL A 256 -12.56 -3.46 -3.27
C VAL A 256 -12.28 -4.97 -3.34
N LEU A 257 -11.07 -5.32 -3.73
CA LEU A 257 -10.67 -6.73 -3.88
C LEU A 257 -10.19 -7.33 -2.55
N PRO A 258 -10.19 -8.66 -2.41
CA PRO A 258 -9.53 -9.32 -1.29
C PRO A 258 -8.06 -8.87 -1.19
N PRO A 259 -7.55 -8.57 0.02
CA PRO A 259 -6.18 -8.12 0.19
C PRO A 259 -5.18 -9.23 -0.11
N ARG A 260 -3.97 -8.82 -0.49
CA ARG A 260 -2.80 -9.72 -0.51
C ARG A 260 -1.99 -9.51 0.75
N ARG A 261 -1.95 -10.52 1.62
CA ARG A 261 -1.13 -10.49 2.83
C ARG A 261 0.33 -10.72 2.50
N ILE A 262 1.19 -9.78 2.91
CA ILE A 262 2.64 -9.87 2.76
C ILE A 262 3.23 -10.33 4.10
N HIS A 263 4.14 -11.30 4.01
CA HIS A 263 4.81 -11.91 5.16
C HIS A 263 6.28 -11.47 5.20
N ASN A 264 6.86 -11.42 6.39
CA ASN A 264 8.31 -11.23 6.53
C ASN A 264 9.08 -12.52 6.18
N ALA A 265 10.41 -12.45 6.15
CA ALA A 265 11.27 -13.61 5.88
C ALA A 265 11.12 -14.76 6.90
N ARG A 266 10.52 -14.52 8.07
CA ARG A 266 10.22 -15.53 9.09
C ARG A 266 8.79 -16.09 8.97
N GLY A 267 8.07 -15.75 7.91
CA GLY A 267 6.70 -16.22 7.65
C GLY A 267 5.62 -15.55 8.50
N SER A 268 5.96 -14.58 9.36
CA SER A 268 4.94 -13.82 10.10
C SER A 268 4.27 -12.79 9.19
N PRO A 269 2.94 -12.58 9.30
CA PRO A 269 2.27 -11.48 8.65
C PRO A 269 3.00 -10.17 8.93
N LEU A 270 3.12 -9.27 7.95
CA LEU A 270 3.70 -7.94 8.12
C LEU A 270 2.63 -6.87 7.88
N ALA A 271 2.04 -6.94 6.68
CA ALA A 271 1.12 -5.95 6.16
C ALA A 271 0.17 -6.60 5.15
N SER A 272 -0.87 -5.87 4.78
CA SER A 272 -1.85 -6.32 3.80
C SER A 272 -1.99 -5.26 2.72
N LEU A 273 -1.76 -5.68 1.48
CA LEU A 273 -1.92 -4.84 0.31
C LEU A 273 -3.39 -4.88 -0.14
N PHE A 274 -4.10 -3.79 0.10
CA PHE A 274 -5.48 -3.59 -0.33
C PHE A 274 -5.53 -2.87 -1.67
N PHE A 275 -6.54 -3.21 -2.47
CA PHE A 275 -6.88 -2.50 -3.70
C PHE A 275 -8.34 -2.06 -3.66
N ALA A 276 -8.58 -0.77 -3.90
CA ALA A 276 -9.89 -0.15 -3.88
C ALA A 276 -10.05 0.85 -5.04
N VAL A 277 -11.22 0.88 -5.67
CA VAL A 277 -11.51 1.74 -6.81
C VAL A 277 -12.57 2.76 -6.39
N ALA A 278 -12.27 4.06 -6.52
CA ALA A 278 -13.23 5.12 -6.20
C ALA A 278 -14.36 5.20 -7.22
N ASN A 279 -14.07 4.90 -8.49
CA ASN A 279 -15.01 5.09 -9.59
C ASN A 279 -16.26 4.19 -9.47
N PRO A 280 -17.47 4.77 -9.38
CA PRO A 280 -18.72 4.02 -9.24
C PRO A 280 -19.19 3.36 -10.55
N ASN A 281 -18.60 3.71 -11.70
CA ASN A 281 -19.04 3.18 -12.99
C ASN A 281 -18.76 1.66 -13.06
N PRO A 282 -19.79 0.81 -13.29
CA PRO A 282 -19.63 -0.64 -13.32
C PRO A 282 -18.63 -1.14 -14.38
N LYS A 283 -18.50 -0.46 -15.53
CA LYS A 283 -17.53 -0.81 -16.58
C LYS A 283 -16.10 -0.54 -16.13
N ALA A 284 -15.88 0.61 -15.48
CA ALA A 284 -14.57 0.96 -14.91
C ALA A 284 -14.20 -0.03 -13.80
N GLY A 285 -15.14 -0.32 -12.89
CA GLY A 285 -14.96 -1.31 -11.83
C GLY A 285 -14.64 -2.71 -12.38
N ALA A 286 -15.36 -3.17 -13.41
CA ALA A 286 -15.10 -4.48 -14.02
C ALA A 286 -13.72 -4.56 -14.68
N LEU A 287 -13.29 -3.48 -15.36
CA LEU A 287 -11.95 -3.39 -15.94
C LEU A 287 -10.87 -3.46 -14.86
N ALA A 288 -10.98 -2.65 -13.81
CA ALA A 288 -10.04 -2.63 -12.68
C ALA A 288 -9.96 -4.00 -11.98
N LYS A 289 -11.12 -4.65 -11.72
CA LYS A 289 -11.16 -6.02 -11.17
C LYS A 289 -10.41 -7.03 -12.03
N ARG A 290 -10.57 -6.98 -13.36
CA ARG A 290 -9.84 -7.90 -14.26
C ARG A 290 -8.35 -7.67 -14.20
N MET A 291 -7.90 -6.40 -14.25
CA MET A 291 -6.48 -6.05 -14.20
C MET A 291 -5.86 -6.48 -12.86
N ALA A 292 -6.41 -5.99 -11.74
CA ALA A 292 -5.88 -6.28 -10.42
C ALA A 292 -6.03 -7.77 -10.05
N GLY A 293 -7.18 -8.39 -10.36
CA GLY A 293 -7.42 -9.81 -10.07
C GLY A 293 -6.43 -10.73 -10.77
N HIS A 294 -6.11 -10.47 -12.05
CA HIS A 294 -5.09 -11.24 -12.76
C HIS A 294 -3.72 -11.11 -12.08
N ILE A 295 -3.34 -9.90 -11.68
CA ILE A 295 -2.03 -9.64 -11.05
C ILE A 295 -1.92 -10.30 -9.67
N LEU A 296 -2.97 -10.19 -8.85
CA LEU A 296 -3.02 -10.78 -7.51
C LEU A 296 -3.02 -12.32 -7.55
N ASN A 297 -3.66 -12.92 -8.57
CA ASN A 297 -3.70 -14.38 -8.74
C ASN A 297 -2.41 -14.95 -9.35
N SER A 298 -1.78 -14.22 -10.27
CA SER A 298 -0.51 -14.63 -10.90
C SER A 298 0.63 -14.67 -9.87
N GLY A 299 0.64 -13.79 -8.86
CA GLY A 299 1.57 -13.87 -7.73
C GLY A 299 1.33 -15.06 -6.78
N SER A 300 0.13 -15.66 -6.80
CA SER A 300 -0.20 -16.84 -5.99
C SER A 300 0.31 -18.15 -6.62
N SER A 301 0.39 -18.22 -7.94
CA SER A 301 0.75 -19.44 -8.68
C SER A 301 2.23 -19.80 -8.57
N SER A 302 3.09 -18.84 -8.20
CA SER A 302 4.51 -19.06 -7.92
C SER A 302 4.80 -19.75 -6.57
N HIS A 303 3.79 -19.95 -5.72
CA HIS A 303 3.93 -20.61 -4.41
C HIS A 303 3.33 -22.03 -4.34
N THR A 304 2.86 -22.59 -5.46
CA THR A 304 2.23 -23.92 -5.47
C THR A 304 2.95 -24.93 -6.38
N LEU A 305 4.26 -25.07 -6.20
CA LEU A 305 5.08 -26.22 -6.64
C LEU A 305 6.24 -26.28 -5.62
N SER A 306 6.43 -27.26 -4.73
CA SER A 306 6.29 -28.72 -4.83
C SER A 306 5.88 -29.33 -3.48
N ARG A 307 5.04 -30.37 -3.51
CA ARG A 307 5.08 -31.44 -2.51
C ARG A 307 6.23 -32.38 -2.83
#